data_AF-Q0J0J3-F1
#
_entry.id   AF-Q0J0J3-F1
#
_cell.length_a   1.000
_cell.length_b   1.000
_cell.length_c   1.000
_cell.angle_alpha   90.00
_cell.angle_beta   90.00
_cell.angle_gamma   90.00
#
_symmetry.space_group_name_H-M   'P 1'
#
loop_
_entity.id
_entity.type
_entity.pdbx_description
1 polymer ?
#
loop_
_entity_poly.entity_id
_entity_poly.type
_entity_poly.pdbx_seq_one_letter_code
_entity_poly.pdbx_strand_id
1 'polypeptide(L)' 'MTDRNGPFGRLPEHLLVEIFIRLPTCEWVQISCVSKHWASIFQGECMWQTAIARNWPSAGLRKRWPGPIPRGSARRLVL' A
#
# COMPACT_ATOMS: atom_id res chain seq x y z
N MET A 1 -19.78 14.81 9.97
CA MET A 1 -18.79 15.78 10.47
C MET A 1 -17.50 15.01 10.65
N THR A 2 -16.53 15.17 9.74
CA THR A 2 -15.22 14.53 9.92
C THR A 2 -14.54 15.31 11.02
N ASP A 3 -14.31 14.68 12.18
CA ASP A 3 -13.63 15.33 13.29
C ASP A 3 -12.18 15.59 12.88
N ARG A 4 -11.94 16.75 12.25
CA ARG A 4 -10.59 17.30 12.05
C ARG A 4 -9.92 17.68 13.38
N ASN A 5 -10.62 17.50 14.51
CA ASN A 5 -10.14 17.86 15.84
C ASN A 5 -9.36 16.73 16.52
N GLY A 6 -9.49 15.49 16.04
CA GLY A 6 -8.75 14.35 16.53
C GLY A 6 -7.25 14.45 16.21
N PRO A 7 -6.40 13.72 16.96
CA PRO A 7 -4.95 13.78 16.79
C PRO A 7 -4.50 13.44 15.36
N PHE A 8 -5.22 12.54 14.68
CA PHE A 8 -4.92 12.15 13.29
C PHE A 8 -5.47 13.12 12.24
N GLY A 9 -6.52 13.89 12.55
CA GLY A 9 -7.13 14.83 11.61
C GLY A 9 -6.26 16.06 11.31
N ARG A 10 -5.26 16.31 12.16
CA ARG A 10 -4.28 17.41 12.01
C ARG A 10 -2.96 16.96 11.37
N LEU A 11 -2.76 15.66 11.17
CA LEU A 11 -1.53 15.17 10.56
C LEU A 11 -1.51 15.52 9.06
N PRO A 12 -0.37 16.00 8.54
CA PRO A 12 -0.13 16.04 7.11
C PRO A 12 -0.37 14.69 6.45
N GLU A 13 -0.89 14.71 5.22
CA GLU A 13 -1.27 13.50 4.48
C GLU A 13 -0.11 12.49 4.33
N HIS A 14 1.11 12.98 4.07
CA HIS A 14 2.28 12.11 3.94
C HIS A 14 2.58 11.30 5.22
N LEU A 15 2.31 11.85 6.41
CA LEU A 15 2.46 11.12 7.68
C LEU A 15 1.36 10.08 7.86
N LEU A 16 0.12 10.39 7.45
CA LEU A 16 -0.97 9.41 7.44
C LEU A 16 -0.64 8.23 6.53
N VAL A 17 -0.12 8.49 5.33
CA VAL A 17 0.35 7.45 4.41
C VAL A 17 1.43 6.60 5.06
N GLU A 18 2.45 7.21 5.68
CA GLU A 18 3.52 6.47 6.37
C GLU A 18 3.01 5.58 7.51
N ILE A 19 2.00 6.03 8.25
CA ILE A 19 1.36 5.24 9.29
C ILE A 19 0.59 4.07 8.64
N PHE A 20 -0.27 4.33 7.66
CA PHE A 20 -1.10 3.30 7.03
C PHE A 20 -0.27 2.19 6.38
N ILE A 21 0.81 2.52 5.68
CA ILE A 21 1.67 1.50 5.05
C ILE A 21 2.45 0.64 6.05
N ARG A 22 2.57 1.08 7.31
CA ARG A 22 3.19 0.30 8.40
C ARG A 22 2.20 -0.62 9.09
N LEU A 23 0.89 -0.41 8.90
CA LEU A 23 -0.15 -1.28 9.43
C LEU A 23 -0.36 -2.52 8.53
N PRO A 24 -0.86 -3.63 9.09
CA PRO A 24 -1.15 -4.84 8.33
C PRO A 24 -2.11 -4.58 7.17
N THR A 25 -1.81 -5.11 5.98
CA THR A 25 -2.63 -4.90 4.77
C THR A 25 -4.05 -5.46 4.89
N CYS A 26 -4.27 -6.47 5.74
CA CYS A 26 -5.60 -7.01 6.01
C CYS A 26 -6.54 -5.99 6.69
N GLU A 27 -6.00 -4.99 7.39
CA GLU A 27 -6.78 -3.97 8.10
C GLU A 27 -7.09 -2.75 7.22
N TRP A 28 -6.44 -2.62 6.06
CA TRP A 28 -6.53 -1.42 5.22
C TRP A 28 -7.94 -1.09 4.76
N VAL A 29 -8.75 -2.10 4.49
CA VAL A 29 -10.18 -1.90 4.15
C VAL A 29 -10.91 -1.23 5.31
N GLN A 30 -10.74 -1.74 6.53
CA GLN A 30 -11.38 -1.20 7.73
C GLN A 30 -10.91 0.23 8.03
N ILE A 31 -9.60 0.47 7.92
CA ILE A 31 -9.00 1.79 8.11
C ILE A 31 -9.58 2.79 7.09
N SER A 32 -9.68 2.40 5.82
CA SER A 32 -10.23 3.28 4.78
C SER A 32 -11.66 3.74 5.07
N CYS A 33 -12.45 2.94 5.79
CA CYS A 33 -13.84 3.24 6.15
C CYS A 33 -13.98 4.20 7.34
N VAL A 34 -12.91 4.49 8.10
CA VAL A 34 -12.98 5.36 9.30
C VAL A 34 -13.44 6.78 8.96
N SER A 35 -13.04 7.30 7.81
CA SER A 35 -13.47 8.63 7.37
C SER A 35 -13.38 8.77 5.85
N LYS A 36 -14.17 9.72 5.30
CA LYS A 36 -14.08 10.08 3.87
C LYS A 36 -12.68 10.56 3.47
N HIS A 37 -11.97 11.23 4.37
CA HIS A 37 -10.61 11.70 4.10
C HIS A 37 -9.65 10.51 3.96
N TRP A 38 -9.75 9.53 4.85
CA TRP A 38 -8.91 8.33 4.79
C TRP A 38 -9.25 7.52 3.53
N ALA A 39 -10.52 7.30 3.24
CA ALA A 39 -10.95 6.67 1.98
C ALA A 39 -10.33 7.36 0.75
N SER A 40 -10.29 8.70 0.72
CA SER A 40 -9.66 9.47 -0.36
C SER A 40 -8.15 9.22 -0.48
N ILE A 41 -7.45 9.04 0.65
CA ILE A 41 -6.02 8.68 0.65
C ILE A 41 -5.81 7.28 0.05
N PHE A 42 -6.64 6.31 0.43
CA PHE A 42 -6.59 4.94 -0.11
C PHE A 42 -6.95 4.87 -1.60
N GLN A 43 -7.72 5.83 -2.12
CA GLN A 43 -7.98 5.95 -3.56
C GLN A 43 -6.83 6.62 -4.32
N GLY A 44 -5.93 7.32 -3.62
CA GLY A 44 -4.82 8.05 -4.22
C GLY A 44 -3.66 7.13 -4.60
N GLU A 45 -3.06 7.38 -5.77
CA GLU A 45 -1.92 6.63 -6.29
C GLU A 45 -0.69 6.70 -5.36
N CYS A 46 -0.46 7.85 -4.70
CA CYS A 46 0.69 8.06 -3.81
C CYS A 46 0.80 7.02 -2.69
N MET A 47 -0.34 6.60 -2.14
CA MET A 47 -0.39 5.59 -1.08
C MET A 47 0.09 4.24 -1.61
N TRP A 48 -0.42 3.82 -2.76
CA TRP A 48 -0.07 2.55 -3.40
C TRP A 48 1.40 2.53 -3.86
N GLN A 49 1.87 3.62 -4.46
CA GLN A 49 3.29 3.74 -4.86
C GLN A 49 4.23 3.63 -3.66
N THR A 50 3.88 4.28 -2.55
CA THR A 50 4.70 4.23 -1.32
C THR A 50 4.65 2.82 -0.69
N ALA A 51 3.48 2.17 -0.69
CA ALA A 51 3.34 0.79 -0.23
C ALA A 51 4.17 -0.19 -1.05
N ILE A 52 4.12 -0.09 -2.38
CA ILE A 52 4.87 -0.94 -3.30
C ILE A 52 6.37 -0.71 -3.12
N ALA A 53 6.81 0.55 -3.09
CA ALA A 53 8.21 0.90 -2.89
C ALA A 53 8.76 0.38 -1.55
N ARG A 54 7.94 0.42 -0.49
CA ARG A 54 8.30 -0.09 0.84
C ARG A 54 8.40 -1.61 0.87
N ASN A 55 7.42 -2.31 0.31
CA ASN A 55 7.33 -3.78 0.40
C ASN A 55 8.22 -4.48 -0.63
N TRP A 56 8.45 -3.85 -1.79
CA TRP A 56 9.31 -4.35 -2.85
C TRP A 56 10.28 -3.26 -3.32
N PRO A 57 11.28 -2.90 -2.50
CA PRO A 57 12.31 -1.93 -2.90
C PRO A 57 13.06 -2.38 -4.18
N SER A 58 13.11 -3.68 -4.43
CA SER A 58 13.70 -4.25 -5.64
C SER A 58 12.80 -4.25 -6.87
N ALA A 59 11.55 -3.83 -6.78
CA ALA A 59 10.66 -3.74 -7.95
C ALA A 59 11.24 -2.81 -9.02
N GLY A 60 11.84 -1.69 -8.62
CA GLY A 60 12.51 -0.75 -9.53
C GLY A 60 13.85 -1.26 -10.09
N LEU A 61 14.50 -2.23 -9.42
CA LEU A 61 15.78 -2.79 -9.86
C LEU A 61 15.62 -3.72 -11.07
N ARG A 62 14.44 -4.32 -11.26
CA ARG A 62 14.18 -5.20 -12.41
C ARG A 62 13.74 -4.36 -13.61
N LYS A 63 14.72 -3.91 -14.42
CA LYS A 63 14.50 -3.16 -15.68
C LYS A 63 13.57 -3.85 -16.69
N ARG A 64 13.30 -5.15 -16.54
CA ARG A 64 12.46 -5.90 -17.48
C ARG A 64 11.84 -7.10 -16.79
N TRP A 65 10.54 -7.27 -16.96
CA TRP A 65 9.88 -8.56 -16.73
C TRP A 65 10.60 -9.62 -17.59
N PRO A 66 11.04 -10.77 -17.04
CA PRO A 66 11.85 -11.75 -17.79
C PRO A 66 11.09 -12.48 -18.92
N GLY A 67 9.91 -12.00 -19.33
CA GLY A 67 9.07 -12.63 -20.34
C GLY A 67 7.98 -13.51 -19.71
N PRO A 68 7.04 -14.02 -20.51
CA PRO A 68 5.95 -14.86 -20.01
C PRO A 68 6.51 -16.00 -19.15
N ILE A 69 5.84 -16.31 -18.03
CA ILE A 69 6.22 -17.44 -17.18
C ILE A 69 6.27 -18.67 -18.09
N PRO A 70 7.44 -19.34 -18.25
CA PRO A 70 7.53 -20.49 -19.13
C PRO A 70 6.49 -21.52 -18.71
N ARG A 71 5.69 -22.00 -19.67
CA ARG A 71 4.78 -23.13 -19.49
C ARG A 71 5.63 -24.39 -19.25
N GLY A 72 6.14 -24.55 -18.04
CA GLY A 72 7.11 -25.58 -17.67
C GLY A 72 7.78 -25.37 -16.30
N SER A 73 7.81 -24.15 -15.77
CA SER A 73 8.37 -23.87 -14.44
C SER A 73 7.43 -24.17 -13.26
N ALA A 74 6.31 -24.86 -13.50
CA ALA A 74 5.44 -25.40 -12.45
C ALA A 74 6.06 -26.62 -11.72
N ARG A 75 7.40 -26.76 -11.74
CA ARG A 75 8.10 -27.63 -10.79
C ARG A 75 7.98 -26.96 -9.42
N ARG A 76 6.86 -27.25 -8.78
CA ARG A 76 6.57 -27.19 -7.35
C ARG A 76 7.88 -27.06 -6.57
N LEU A 77 8.14 -25.87 -6.01
CA LEU A 77 9.01 -25.74 -4.86
C LEU A 77 8.31 -26.54 -3.75
N VAL A 78 8.69 -27.81 -3.62
CA VAL A 78 8.44 -28.60 -2.42
C VAL A 78 9.58 -28.24 -1.48
N LEU A 79 9.29 -27.37 -0.51
CA LEU A 79 10.00 -27.34 0.77
C LEU A 79 8.94 -27.55 1.84
#